data_AF-A0AAF0VXP3-F1
#
_entry.id   AF-A0AAF0VXP3-F1
#
_cell.length_a   1.000
_cell.length_b   1.000
_cell.length_c   1.000
_cell.angle_alpha   90.00
_cell.angle_beta   90.00
_cell.angle_gamma   90.00
#
_symmetry.space_group_name_H-M   'P 1'
#
loop_
_entity.id
_entity.type
_entity.pdbx_description
1 polymer ?
#
loop_
_entity_poly.entity_id
_entity_poly.type
_entity_poly.pdbx_seq_one_letter_code
_entity_poly.pdbx_strand_id
1 'polypeptide(L)'
;MPADAPPKLPPVRLARTLDAVRRRLRRIERTMQAPFATILETMTGAFVAQGVYAATKLGIADALRDGPLTAAAIADRVGADADSVNRLLRALANRGIFSQRRDGRFALTP
;
A
#
# COMPACT_ATOMS: atom_id res chain seq x y z
N MET A 1 21.79 18.22 0.17
CA MET A 1 21.58 16.76 0.16
C MET A 1 21.14 16.41 -1.26
N PRO A 2 21.92 15.67 -2.06
CA PRO A 2 21.58 15.44 -3.46
C PRO A 2 20.36 14.52 -3.53
N ALA A 3 19.39 14.89 -4.37
CA ALA A 3 18.18 14.13 -4.62
C ALA A 3 18.53 12.77 -5.23
N ASP A 4 18.10 11.69 -4.58
CA ASP A 4 18.18 10.33 -5.13
C ASP A 4 17.42 10.30 -6.46
N ALA A 5 18.13 9.93 -7.53
CA ALA A 5 17.54 9.71 -8.83
C ALA A 5 16.50 8.59 -8.74
N PRO A 6 15.35 8.69 -9.44
CA PRO A 6 14.35 7.62 -9.42
C PRO A 6 14.99 6.30 -9.86
N PRO A 7 14.61 5.16 -9.23
CA PRO A 7 15.21 3.87 -9.54
C PRO A 7 15.06 3.59 -11.03
N LYS A 8 16.20 3.41 -11.72
CA LYS A 8 16.24 3.06 -13.15
C LYS A 8 15.44 1.78 -13.34
N LEU A 9 14.29 1.89 -13.99
CA LEU A 9 13.46 0.74 -14.33
C LEU A 9 14.32 -0.28 -15.10
N PRO A 10 14.40 -1.54 -14.64
CA PRO A 10 15.22 -2.54 -15.30
C PRO A 10 14.79 -2.68 -16.76
N PRO A 11 15.72 -3.01 -17.69
CA PRO A 11 15.42 -3.12 -19.11
C PRO A 11 14.21 -4.03 -19.34
N VAL A 12 13.32 -3.68 -20.27
CA VAL A 12 11.98 -4.29 -20.44
C VAL A 12 11.99 -5.82 -20.51
N ARG A 13 13.07 -6.41 -21.04
CA ARG A 13 13.26 -7.87 -21.04
C ARG A 13 13.46 -8.43 -19.63
N LEU A 14 14.29 -7.77 -18.83
CA LEU A 14 14.56 -8.13 -17.44
C LEU A 14 13.30 -7.96 -16.58
N ALA A 15 12.53 -6.89 -16.80
CA ALA A 15 11.23 -6.72 -16.16
C ALA A 15 10.26 -7.86 -16.51
N ARG A 16 10.14 -8.21 -17.81
CA ARG A 16 9.28 -9.32 -18.27
C ARG A 16 9.71 -10.68 -17.73
N THR A 17 11.02 -10.93 -17.60
CA THR A 17 11.53 -12.17 -17.01
C THR A 17 11.26 -12.22 -15.50
N LEU A 18 11.47 -11.11 -14.78
CA LEU A 18 11.14 -11.03 -13.35
C LEU A 18 9.64 -11.22 -13.12
N ASP A 19 8.78 -10.65 -13.98
CA ASP A 19 7.34 -10.87 -13.93
C ASP A 19 6.97 -12.33 -14.21
N ALA A 20 7.62 -12.98 -15.18
CA ALA A 20 7.38 -14.39 -15.48
C ALA A 20 7.78 -15.28 -14.29
N VAL A 21 8.92 -15.02 -13.66
CA VAL A 21 9.38 -15.70 -12.44
C VAL A 21 8.40 -15.44 -11.29
N ARG A 22 8.01 -14.19 -11.05
CA ARG A 22 7.04 -13.83 -10.00
C ARG A 22 5.67 -14.48 -10.21
N ARG A 23 5.21 -14.59 -11.47
CA ARG A 23 3.98 -15.32 -11.82
C ARG A 23 4.11 -16.81 -11.54
N ARG A 24 5.28 -17.41 -11.85
CA ARG A 24 5.56 -18.83 -11.59
C ARG A 24 5.57 -19.13 -10.09
N LEU A 25 6.22 -18.28 -9.30
CA LEU A 25 6.28 -18.41 -7.83
C LEU A 25 4.88 -18.32 -7.21
N ARG A 26 4.06 -17.35 -7.63
CA ARG A 26 2.65 -17.24 -7.16
C ARG A 26 1.78 -18.45 -7.52
N ARG A 27 2.07 -19.12 -8.65
CA ARG A 27 1.34 -20.35 -9.03
C ARG A 27 1.70 -21.52 -8.11
N ILE A 28 2.98 -21.65 -7.74
CA ILE A 28 3.44 -22.68 -6.80
C ILE A 28 2.84 -22.41 -5.42
N GLU A 29 2.90 -21.16 -4.96
CA GLU A 29 2.28 -20.72 -3.70
C GLU A 29 0.79 -21.04 -3.63
N ARG A 30 0.01 -20.69 -4.67
CA ARG A 30 -1.42 -21.03 -4.76
C ARG A 30 -1.72 -22.52 -4.78
N THR A 31 -0.79 -23.33 -5.26
CA THR A 31 -0.95 -24.80 -5.25
C THR A 31 -0.72 -25.37 -3.84
N MET A 32 0.05 -24.66 -3.02
CA MET A 32 0.35 -25.02 -1.62
C MET A 32 -0.60 -24.37 -0.60
N GLN A 33 -1.34 -23.33 -0.98
CA GLN A 33 -2.35 -22.72 -0.12
C GLN A 33 -3.57 -23.66 0.04
N ALA A 34 -3.97 -23.88 1.30
CA ALA A 34 -5.23 -24.57 1.58
C ALA A 34 -6.41 -23.79 0.95
N PRO A 35 -7.42 -24.46 0.34
CA PRO A 35 -8.55 -23.79 -0.31
C PRO A 35 -9.25 -22.73 0.55
N PHE A 36 -9.31 -22.96 1.87
CA PHE A 36 -9.85 -22.01 2.84
C PHE A 36 -9.04 -20.69 2.92
N ALA A 37 -7.71 -20.78 2.85
CA ALA A 37 -6.84 -19.60 2.85
C ALA A 37 -7.07 -18.73 1.60
N THR A 38 -7.28 -19.36 0.44
CA THR A 38 -7.60 -18.66 -0.82
C THR A 38 -8.93 -17.91 -0.75
N ILE A 39 -9.95 -18.50 -0.13
CA ILE A 39 -11.25 -17.85 0.08
C ILE A 39 -11.08 -16.63 0.99
N LEU A 40 -10.39 -16.80 2.12
CA LEU A 40 -10.14 -15.71 3.07
C LEU A 40 -9.31 -14.58 2.44
N GLU A 41 -8.27 -14.92 1.67
CA GLU A 41 -7.47 -13.94 0.93
C GLU A 41 -8.35 -13.15 -0.05
N THR A 42 -9.22 -13.83 -0.80
CA THR A 42 -10.14 -13.20 -1.75
C THR A 42 -11.13 -12.27 -1.04
N MET A 43 -11.73 -12.71 0.06
CA MET A 43 -12.63 -11.89 0.88
C MET A 43 -11.92 -10.65 1.42
N THR A 44 -10.70 -10.81 1.94
CA THR A 44 -9.93 -9.66 2.45
C THR A 44 -9.48 -8.71 1.34
N GLY A 45 -9.34 -9.19 0.11
CA GLY A 45 -9.08 -8.36 -1.07
C GLY A 45 -10.15 -7.29 -1.31
N ALA A 46 -11.42 -7.62 -1.08
CA ALA A 46 -12.52 -6.65 -1.19
C ALA A 46 -12.38 -5.50 -0.18
N PHE A 47 -11.99 -5.81 1.06
CA PHE A 47 -11.74 -4.79 2.08
C PHE A 47 -10.57 -3.88 1.72
N VAL A 48 -9.50 -4.42 1.11
CA VAL A 48 -8.37 -3.61 0.64
C VAL A 48 -8.81 -2.66 -0.48
N ALA A 49 -9.58 -3.15 -1.45
CA ALA A 49 -10.10 -2.31 -2.54
C ALA A 49 -10.97 -1.16 -2.01
N GLN A 50 -11.85 -1.44 -1.04
CA GLN A 50 -12.64 -0.42 -0.36
C GLN A 50 -11.77 0.58 0.42
N GLY A 51 -10.74 0.11 1.11
CA GLY A 51 -9.80 0.97 1.81
C GLY A 51 -9.04 1.90 0.86
N VAL A 52 -8.57 1.39 -0.27
CA VAL A 52 -7.93 2.21 -1.32
C VAL A 52 -8.91 3.25 -1.85
N TYR A 53 -10.14 2.85 -2.17
CA TYR A 53 -11.17 3.78 -2.62
C TYR A 53 -11.42 4.90 -1.60
N ALA A 54 -11.57 4.55 -0.32
CA ALA A 54 -11.78 5.53 0.74
C ALA A 54 -10.60 6.50 0.87
N ALA A 55 -9.36 6.00 0.85
CA ALA A 55 -8.17 6.83 0.94
C ALA A 55 -8.04 7.80 -0.24
N THR A 56 -8.35 7.33 -1.46
CA THR A 56 -8.37 8.18 -2.66
C THR A 56 -9.49 9.21 -2.59
N LYS A 57 -10.71 8.81 -2.19
CA LYS A 57 -11.86 9.72 -2.08
C LYS A 57 -11.64 10.84 -1.06
N LEU A 58 -10.93 10.54 0.03
CA LEU A 58 -10.56 11.52 1.05
C LEU A 58 -9.39 12.41 0.62
N GLY A 59 -8.67 12.11 -0.47
CA GLY A 59 -7.48 12.87 -0.86
C GLY A 59 -6.28 12.64 0.06
N ILE A 60 -6.18 11.48 0.71
CA ILE A 60 -5.08 11.16 1.65
C ILE A 60 -3.72 11.20 0.95
N ALA A 61 -3.63 10.70 -0.29
CA ALA A 61 -2.38 10.70 -1.04
C ALA A 61 -1.90 12.14 -1.31
N ASP A 62 -2.82 13.03 -1.64
CA ASP A 62 -2.53 14.45 -1.85
C ASP A 62 -2.11 15.13 -0.55
N ALA A 63 -2.78 14.82 0.57
CA ALA A 63 -2.42 15.34 1.88
C ALA A 63 -0.98 14.95 2.31
N LEU A 64 -0.48 13.80 1.84
CA LEU A 64 0.86 13.28 2.12
C LEU A 64 1.93 13.68 1.09
N ARG A 65 1.57 14.45 0.05
CA ARG A 65 2.48 14.79 -1.05
C ARG A 65 3.75 15.50 -0.59
N ASP A 66 3.62 16.41 0.38
CA ASP A 66 4.75 17.21 0.88
C ASP A 66 5.58 16.48 1.94
N GLY A 67 5.15 15.27 2.32
CA GLY A 67 5.89 14.41 3.23
C GLY A 67 5.03 13.74 4.29
N PRO A 68 5.69 13.07 5.25
CA PRO A 68 5.03 12.25 6.24
C PRO A 68 4.28 13.04 7.29
N LEU A 69 3.08 12.57 7.64
CA LEU A 69 2.20 13.20 8.61
C LEU A 69 1.66 12.19 9.62
N THR A 70 1.26 12.68 10.79
CA THR A 70 0.52 11.86 11.76
C THR A 70 -0.90 11.61 11.25
N ALA A 71 -1.56 10.56 11.73
CA ALA A 71 -2.96 10.32 11.38
C ALA A 71 -3.87 11.51 11.72
N ALA A 72 -3.63 12.16 12.87
CA ALA A 72 -4.33 13.39 13.26
C ALA A 72 -4.15 14.52 12.23
N ALA A 73 -2.92 14.83 11.83
CA ALA A 73 -2.66 15.88 10.84
C ALA A 73 -3.25 15.55 9.45
N ILE A 74 -3.31 14.27 9.06
CA ILE A 74 -3.96 13.84 7.82
C ILE A 74 -5.47 14.04 7.95
N ALA A 75 -6.06 13.59 9.06
CA ALA A 75 -7.48 13.70 9.34
C ALA A 75 -7.97 15.14 9.33
N ASP A 76 -7.21 16.06 9.93
CA ASP A 76 -7.49 17.50 9.90
C ASP A 76 -7.49 18.05 8.46
N ARG A 77 -6.55 17.62 7.62
CA ARG A 77 -6.44 18.06 6.21
C ARG A 77 -7.58 17.55 5.34
N VAL A 78 -8.06 16.33 5.59
CA VAL A 78 -9.08 15.67 4.75
C VAL A 78 -10.49 15.77 5.34
N GLY A 79 -10.65 16.41 6.50
CA GLY A 79 -11.93 16.56 7.19
C GLY A 79 -12.52 15.22 7.66
N ALA A 80 -11.69 14.36 8.24
CA ALA A 80 -12.09 13.03 8.71
C ALA A 80 -11.77 12.82 10.20
N ASP A 81 -12.24 11.70 10.75
CA ASP A 81 -11.91 11.27 12.10
C ASP A 81 -10.49 10.67 12.16
N ALA A 82 -9.69 11.11 13.14
CA ALA A 82 -8.28 10.72 13.29
C ALA A 82 -8.09 9.23 13.55
N ASP A 83 -8.95 8.61 14.38
CA ASP A 83 -8.85 7.20 14.71
C ASP A 83 -9.22 6.31 13.51
N SER A 84 -10.23 6.72 12.75
CA SER A 84 -10.65 6.07 11.51
C SER A 84 -9.55 6.15 10.45
N VAL A 85 -8.94 7.32 10.26
CA VAL A 85 -7.80 7.51 9.35
C VAL A 85 -6.61 6.63 9.79
N ASN A 86 -6.29 6.61 11.09
CA ASN A 86 -5.22 5.76 11.61
C ASN A 86 -5.48 4.27 11.33
N ARG A 87 -6.71 3.78 11.58
CA ARG A 87 -7.08 2.38 11.32
C ARG A 87 -6.99 2.04 9.84
N LEU A 88 -7.47 2.92 8.97
CA LEU A 88 -7.41 2.76 7.53
C LEU A 88 -5.96 2.70 7.03
N LEU A 89 -5.15 3.70 7.40
CA LEU A 89 -3.75 3.80 6.98
C LEU A 89 -2.91 2.64 7.50
N ARG A 90 -3.13 2.19 8.73
CA ARG A 90 -2.45 1.01 9.27
C ARG A 90 -2.78 -0.26 8.48
N ALA A 91 -4.05 -0.46 8.13
CA ALA A 91 -4.46 -1.61 7.31
C ALA A 91 -3.83 -1.59 5.91
N LEU A 92 -3.78 -0.42 5.27
CA LEU A 92 -3.19 -0.24 3.94
C LEU A 92 -1.65 -0.25 3.97
N ALA A 93 -1.03 0.17 5.07
CA ALA A 93 0.41 0.09 5.26
C ALA A 93 0.90 -1.37 5.37
N ASN A 94 0.12 -2.23 6.03
CA ASN A 94 0.38 -3.68 6.05
C ASN A 94 0.31 -4.32 4.65
N ARG A 95 -0.30 -3.64 3.67
CA ARG A 95 -0.35 -4.06 2.26
C ARG A 95 0.67 -3.32 1.37
N GLY A 96 1.51 -2.47 1.94
CA GLY A 96 2.55 -1.72 1.23
C GLY A 96 2.02 -0.57 0.36
N ILE A 97 0.78 -0.12 0.59
CA ILE A 97 0.19 1.03 -0.14
C ILE A 97 0.65 2.35 0.48
N PHE A 98 0.79 2.37 1.81
CA PHE A 98 1.41 3.45 2.56
C PHE A 98 2.55 2.87 3.41
N SER A 99 3.40 3.73 3.95
CA SER A 99 4.44 3.33 4.90
C SER A 99 4.14 3.97 6.26
N GLN A 100 4.16 3.17 7.33
CA GLN A 100 4.16 3.69 8.70
C GLN A 100 5.60 3.74 9.21
N ARG A 101 6.06 4.95 9.55
CA ARG A 101 7.38 5.18 10.12
C ARG A 101 7.40 4.81 11.61
N ARG A 102 8.61 4.61 12.14
CA ARG A 102 8.82 4.28 13.56
C ARG A 102 8.31 5.35 14.53
N ASP A 103 8.22 6.60 14.08
CA ASP A 103 7.69 7.73 14.83
C ASP A 103 6.15 7.87 14.72
N GLY A 104 5.48 6.89 14.13
CA GLY A 104 4.02 6.85 14.01
C GLY A 104 3.45 7.67 12.85
N ARG A 105 4.30 8.34 12.04
CA ARG A 105 3.86 9.08 10.85
C ARG A 105 3.67 8.16 9.65
N PHE A 106 2.71 8.51 8.80
CA PHE A 106 2.43 7.82 7.54
C PHE A 106 3.06 8.57 6.37
N ALA A 107 3.51 7.84 5.36
CA ALA A 107 4.08 8.36 4.13
C ALA A 107 3.61 7.54 2.91
N LEU A 108 3.76 8.11 1.71
CA LEU A 108 3.64 7.36 0.46
C LEU A 108 4.77 6.30 0.39
N THR A 109 4.46 5.12 -0.17
CA THR A 109 5.51 4.17 -0.51
C THR A 109 6.33 4.63 -1.73
N PRO A 110 7.61 4.25 -1.83
CA PRO A 110 8.47 4.62 -2.97
C PRO A 110 8.01 4.04 -4.30
#